data_AF-A0A940A7J5-F1
#
_entry.id   AF-A0A940A7J5-F1
#
_cell.length_a   1.000
_cell.length_b   1.000
_cell.length_c   1.000
_cell.angle_alpha   90.00
_cell.angle_beta   90.00
_cell.angle_gamma   90.00
#
_symmetry.space_group_name_H-M   'P 1'
#
loop_
_entity.id
_entity.type
_entity.pdbx_description
1 polymer ?
#
loop_
_entity_poly.entity_id
_entity_poly.type
_entity_poly.pdbx_seq_one_letter_code
_entity_poly.pdbx_strand_id
1 'polypeptide(L)'
;FDNVILPFCSWQLEKSYTIWCDSTHEPFNQLPILPVDYSKTKLIDTVYEDDYKHEHLQNSVDNLNLLYVAFTRAKTRLFIFAHKKEEKKDDKKTSKSDSNPRSETHTLRSELIEQCLPALERDLEGSVLEHHEDGSDVFEYGDCFETTIAPKKKPTQNIFLQKEQSESLTMRSHPSQAVFRQSNSSKEFTTTDETGLRQMEYIKRGNILHHIFSQIRTTDDIGRILTQMTMEGILYDEVKPAELQRMLHNALANEQVREWFSPRWKVLNETTLLVTDPDSCETVQRRPDRVMVDGDELVVVDFKFAKQDEEHLQQVRDYMGIFQKLGYTQVRGYVWYVATNKIIEV
;
A
#
# COMPACT_ATOMS: atom_id res chain seq x y z
N PHE A 1 18.59 1.51 -18.54
CA PHE A 1 18.25 0.26 -19.25
C PHE A 1 18.72 0.42 -20.69
N ASP A 2 19.19 -0.64 -21.35
CA ASP A 2 19.61 -0.51 -22.75
C ASP A 2 18.40 -0.10 -23.61
N ASN A 3 17.30 -0.84 -23.50
CA ASN A 3 16.04 -0.53 -24.18
C ASN A 3 14.97 -0.13 -23.15
N VAL A 4 14.16 0.88 -23.46
CA VAL A 4 12.93 1.24 -22.74
C VAL A 4 11.76 1.17 -23.70
N ILE A 5 10.69 0.48 -23.28
CA ILE A 5 9.45 0.38 -24.02
C ILE A 5 8.34 0.98 -23.15
N LEU A 6 7.65 1.98 -23.69
CA LEU A 6 6.53 2.66 -23.04
C LEU A 6 5.24 2.37 -23.84
N PRO A 7 4.53 1.28 -23.53
CA PRO A 7 3.46 0.75 -24.39
C PRO A 7 2.14 1.54 -24.38
N PHE A 8 1.92 2.40 -23.38
CA PHE A 8 0.66 3.12 -23.22
C PHE A 8 0.89 4.54 -22.70
N CYS A 9 1.61 5.36 -23.46
CA CYS A 9 1.92 6.76 -23.13
C CYS A 9 0.72 7.71 -23.35
N SER A 10 -0.47 7.28 -22.91
CA SER A 10 -1.74 8.02 -23.07
C SER A 10 -2.28 8.46 -21.71
N TRP A 11 -1.37 8.87 -20.82
CA TRP A 11 -1.72 9.26 -19.46
C TRP A 11 -2.35 10.65 -19.43
N GLN A 12 -3.27 10.88 -18.49
CA GLN A 12 -3.85 12.20 -18.25
C GLN A 12 -2.76 13.19 -17.81
N LEU A 13 -2.77 14.39 -18.38
CA LEU A 13 -1.82 15.44 -18.01
C LEU A 13 -2.08 15.94 -16.59
N GLU A 14 -3.34 16.03 -16.19
CA GLU A 14 -3.76 16.47 -14.87
C GLU A 14 -4.64 15.40 -14.23
N LYS A 15 -4.47 15.20 -12.92
CA LYS A 15 -5.35 14.35 -12.12
C LYS A 15 -6.32 15.22 -11.34
N SER A 16 -7.56 14.77 -11.17
CA SER A 16 -8.52 15.41 -10.27
C SER A 16 -8.27 14.99 -8.82
N TYR A 17 -8.20 15.95 -7.91
CA TYR A 17 -8.09 15.75 -6.46
C TYR A 17 -8.54 17.03 -5.74
N THR A 18 -8.43 17.07 -4.42
CA THR A 18 -8.79 18.24 -3.61
C THR A 18 -7.54 19.08 -3.35
N ILE A 19 -7.62 20.37 -3.67
CA ILE A 19 -6.61 21.37 -3.32
C ILE A 19 -6.99 22.07 -2.02
N TRP A 20 -5.97 22.48 -1.26
CA TRP A 20 -6.14 23.18 0.00
C TRP A 20 -5.78 24.64 -0.21
N CYS A 21 -6.78 25.49 -0.33
CA CYS A 21 -6.61 26.90 -0.63
C CYS A 21 -6.68 27.74 0.65
N ASP A 22 -5.83 28.75 0.75
CA ASP A 22 -6.00 29.87 1.68
C ASP A 22 -6.55 31.08 0.91
N SER A 23 -7.30 31.95 1.59
CA SER A 23 -7.82 33.17 0.96
C SER A 23 -7.53 34.36 1.84
N THR A 24 -6.99 35.43 1.24
CA THR A 24 -6.85 36.73 1.90
C THR A 24 -8.10 37.60 1.77
N HIS A 25 -9.14 37.12 1.08
CA HIS A 25 -10.32 37.92 0.72
C HIS A 25 -11.50 37.68 1.68
N GLU A 26 -12.13 38.74 2.19
CA GLU A 26 -13.35 38.62 3.00
C GLU A 26 -14.53 38.07 2.17
N PRO A 27 -15.38 37.19 2.74
CA PRO A 27 -15.38 36.64 4.11
C PRO A 27 -14.55 35.36 4.27
N PHE A 28 -13.93 34.85 3.20
CA PHE A 28 -13.23 33.58 3.17
C PHE A 28 -11.91 33.60 3.96
N ASN A 29 -11.35 34.78 4.20
CA ASN A 29 -10.21 35.01 5.09
C ASN A 29 -10.44 34.64 6.57
N GLN A 30 -11.70 34.40 6.98
CA GLN A 30 -12.02 33.95 8.33
C GLN A 30 -11.72 32.45 8.53
N LEU A 31 -11.55 31.71 7.43
CA LEU A 31 -11.24 30.28 7.44
C LEU A 31 -9.76 30.09 7.07
N PRO A 32 -8.98 29.34 7.88
CA PRO A 32 -7.54 29.28 7.70
C PRO A 32 -7.11 28.54 6.43
N ILE A 33 -7.77 27.42 6.09
CA ILE A 33 -7.51 26.62 4.89
C ILE A 33 -8.84 25.93 4.50
N LEU A 34 -9.16 25.91 3.21
CA LEU A 34 -10.37 25.33 2.66
C LEU A 34 -10.07 24.21 1.65
N PRO A 35 -10.71 23.03 1.78
CA PRO A 35 -10.64 22.00 0.76
C PRO A 35 -11.56 22.36 -0.42
N VAL A 36 -10.99 22.48 -1.61
CA VAL A 36 -11.72 22.78 -2.84
C VAL A 36 -11.41 21.73 -3.91
N ASP A 37 -12.41 21.30 -4.67
CA ASP A 37 -12.20 20.38 -5.78
C ASP A 37 -11.36 21.04 -6.88
N TYR A 38 -10.27 20.39 -7.30
CA TYR A 38 -9.47 20.82 -8.44
C TYR A 38 -10.29 20.70 -9.73
N SER A 39 -10.84 21.83 -10.19
CA SER A 39 -11.60 21.91 -11.43
C SER A 39 -11.40 23.26 -12.09
N LYS A 40 -10.93 23.22 -13.35
CA LYS A 40 -10.74 24.39 -14.20
C LYS A 40 -12.00 25.26 -14.30
N THR A 41 -13.15 24.61 -14.49
CA THR A 41 -14.43 25.30 -14.74
C THR A 41 -15.01 25.96 -13.51
N LYS A 42 -14.69 25.43 -12.32
CA LYS A 42 -15.23 25.93 -11.05
C LYS A 42 -14.33 26.98 -10.38
N LEU A 43 -13.03 26.96 -10.66
CA LEU A 43 -12.05 27.78 -9.95
C LEU A 43 -11.59 29.01 -10.73
N ILE A 44 -11.61 28.96 -12.06
CA ILE A 44 -11.37 30.14 -12.89
C ILE A 44 -12.47 31.18 -12.63
N ASP A 45 -12.09 32.45 -12.57
CA ASP A 45 -12.95 33.60 -12.21
C ASP A 45 -13.43 33.60 -10.74
N THR A 46 -12.78 32.82 -9.86
CA THR A 46 -13.07 32.81 -8.41
C THR A 46 -11.90 33.36 -7.59
N VAL A 47 -12.13 33.54 -6.29
CA VAL A 47 -11.10 33.98 -5.34
C VAL A 47 -9.92 33.01 -5.24
N TYR A 48 -10.10 31.76 -5.68
CA TYR A 48 -9.08 30.70 -5.68
C TYR A 48 -8.44 30.49 -7.06
N GLU A 49 -8.61 31.43 -7.99
CA GLU A 49 -8.05 31.33 -9.34
C GLU A 49 -6.52 31.22 -9.32
N ASP A 50 -5.86 31.99 -8.46
CA ASP A 50 -4.40 31.98 -8.36
C ASP A 50 -3.87 30.66 -7.79
N ASP A 51 -4.55 30.09 -6.78
CA ASP A 51 -4.25 28.76 -6.25
C ASP A 51 -4.43 27.68 -7.32
N TYR A 52 -5.52 27.76 -8.09
CA TYR A 52 -5.76 26.87 -9.21
C TYR A 52 -4.64 26.96 -10.25
N LYS A 53 -4.24 28.17 -10.65
CA LYS A 53 -3.15 28.36 -11.64
C LYS A 53 -1.84 27.80 -11.13
N HIS A 54 -1.53 28.02 -9.85
CA HIS A 54 -0.31 27.52 -9.23
C HIS A 54 -0.28 26.00 -9.22
N GLU A 55 -1.36 25.37 -8.74
CA GLU A 55 -1.47 23.92 -8.70
C GLU A 55 -1.49 23.32 -10.11
N HIS A 56 -2.22 23.93 -11.06
CA HIS A 56 -2.25 23.52 -12.46
C HIS A 56 -0.85 23.49 -13.07
N LEU A 57 -0.03 24.51 -12.79
CA LEU A 57 1.36 24.56 -13.24
C LEU A 57 2.20 23.46 -12.59
N GLN A 58 2.14 23.32 -11.25
CA GLN A 58 2.91 22.29 -10.53
C GLN A 58 2.55 20.88 -11.01
N ASN A 59 1.25 20.57 -11.09
CA ASN A 59 0.76 19.28 -11.53
C ASN A 59 1.20 18.97 -12.97
N SER A 60 1.13 19.96 -13.85
CA SER A 60 1.61 19.83 -15.23
C SER A 60 3.11 19.56 -15.29
N VAL A 61 3.92 20.31 -14.52
CA VAL A 61 5.38 20.14 -14.47
C VAL A 61 5.76 18.76 -13.94
N ASP A 62 5.14 18.29 -12.86
CA ASP A 62 5.41 16.97 -12.29
C ASP A 62 5.05 15.84 -13.26
N ASN A 63 3.93 16.00 -13.97
CA ASN A 63 3.50 15.01 -14.95
C ASN A 63 4.37 15.02 -16.23
N LEU A 64 4.94 16.17 -16.61
CA LEU A 64 5.97 16.26 -17.64
C LEU A 64 7.30 15.64 -17.17
N ASN A 65 7.67 15.84 -15.89
CA ASN A 65 8.86 15.24 -15.31
C ASN A 65 8.81 13.71 -15.34
N LEU A 66 7.63 13.10 -15.19
CA LEU A 66 7.47 11.66 -15.35
C LEU A 66 7.83 11.18 -16.77
N LEU A 67 7.45 11.93 -17.81
CA LEU A 67 7.85 11.63 -19.20
C LEU A 67 9.35 11.82 -19.39
N TYR A 68 9.90 12.93 -18.88
CA TYR A 68 11.33 13.19 -18.94
C TYR A 68 12.16 12.06 -18.32
N VAL A 69 11.79 11.60 -17.12
CA VAL A 69 12.45 10.47 -16.46
C VAL A 69 12.29 9.19 -17.27
N ALA A 70 11.11 8.91 -17.82
CA ALA A 70 10.88 7.72 -18.64
C ALA A 70 11.74 7.73 -19.92
N PHE A 71 11.83 8.87 -20.60
CA PHE A 71 12.55 9.02 -21.85
C PHE A 71 14.08 8.96 -21.65
N THR A 72 14.58 9.50 -20.54
CA THR A 72 16.01 9.51 -20.22
C THR A 72 16.54 8.21 -19.60
N ARG A 73 15.65 7.25 -19.25
CA ARG A 73 16.05 5.92 -18.74
C ARG A 73 16.63 5.01 -19.82
N ALA A 74 16.35 5.29 -21.08
CA ALA A 74 16.88 4.58 -22.23
C ALA A 74 18.34 4.95 -22.47
N LYS A 75 19.23 3.96 -22.53
CA LYS A 75 20.63 4.16 -22.88
C LYS A 75 20.87 4.01 -24.37
N THR A 76 20.16 3.09 -25.03
CA THR A 76 20.35 2.80 -26.46
C THR A 76 19.07 2.93 -27.28
N ARG A 77 17.90 2.48 -26.78
CA ARG A 77 16.64 2.55 -27.54
C ARG A 77 15.44 2.96 -26.68
N LEU A 78 14.57 3.78 -27.24
CA LEU A 78 13.32 4.23 -26.63
C LEU A 78 12.17 3.97 -27.61
N PHE A 79 11.21 3.14 -27.20
CA PHE A 79 9.99 2.87 -27.94
C PHE A 79 8.81 3.45 -27.17
N ILE A 80 7.99 4.29 -27.80
CA ILE A 80 6.82 4.91 -27.19
C ILE A 80 5.61 4.58 -28.04
N PHE A 81 4.59 4.00 -27.42
CA PHE A 81 3.31 3.72 -28.04
C PHE A 81 2.25 4.53 -27.32
N ALA A 82 1.43 5.26 -28.08
CA ALA A 82 0.44 6.18 -27.56
C ALA A 82 -0.83 6.13 -28.42
N HIS A 83 -1.98 6.42 -27.82
CA HIS A 83 -3.24 6.54 -28.54
C HIS A 83 -3.37 7.95 -29.10
N LYS A 84 -3.60 8.02 -30.41
CA LYS A 84 -4.05 9.22 -31.10
C LYS A 84 -5.49 9.53 -30.69
N LYS A 85 -5.81 10.81 -30.53
CA LYS A 85 -7.15 11.24 -30.17
C LYS A 85 -8.08 11.03 -31.36
N GLU A 86 -9.14 10.24 -31.19
CA GLU A 86 -10.17 10.11 -32.23
C GLU A 86 -10.87 11.48 -32.41
N GLU A 87 -10.79 12.03 -33.62
CA GLU A 87 -11.62 13.17 -33.99
C GLU A 87 -13.09 12.75 -33.91
N LYS A 88 -13.85 13.39 -33.02
CA LYS A 88 -15.31 13.22 -33.00
C LYS A 88 -15.86 13.74 -34.34
N LYS A 89 -16.24 12.83 -35.24
CA LYS A 89 -17.03 13.18 -36.41
C LYS A 89 -18.32 13.84 -35.96
N ASP A 90 -18.54 15.04 -36.48
CA ASP A 90 -19.66 15.93 -36.19
C ASP A 90 -20.97 15.39 -36.83
N ASP A 91 -21.42 14.20 -36.40
CA ASP A 91 -22.72 13.67 -36.82
C ASP A 91 -23.83 14.32 -36.01
N LYS A 92 -24.28 15.47 -36.50
CA LYS A 92 -25.61 16.03 -36.20
C LYS A 92 -26.69 15.05 -36.65
N LYS A 93 -27.09 14.13 -35.77
CA LYS A 93 -28.49 13.75 -35.49
C LYS A 93 -28.55 12.57 -34.51
N THR A 94 -29.54 12.66 -33.61
CA THR A 94 -30.07 11.62 -32.71
C THR A 94 -29.05 11.07 -31.70
N SER A 95 -29.11 11.41 -30.40
CA SER A 95 -30.23 11.04 -29.54
C SER A 95 -30.21 11.80 -28.21
N LYS A 96 -31.40 12.19 -27.74
CA LYS A 96 -31.64 12.61 -26.35
C LYS A 96 -31.55 11.37 -25.43
N SER A 97 -30.50 11.27 -24.64
CA SER A 97 -30.51 10.63 -23.31
C SER A 97 -29.19 10.94 -22.61
N ASP A 98 -29.30 11.46 -21.39
CA ASP A 98 -28.22 11.67 -20.41
C ASP A 98 -27.14 12.68 -20.78
N SER A 99 -27.52 13.96 -20.73
CA SER A 99 -26.56 15.05 -20.53
C SER A 99 -25.99 14.96 -19.12
N ASN A 100 -25.00 14.09 -18.92
CA ASN A 100 -24.08 14.19 -17.80
C ASN A 100 -22.99 15.20 -18.23
N PRO A 101 -22.93 16.43 -17.67
CA PRO A 101 -22.03 17.49 -18.14
C PRO A 101 -20.59 17.29 -17.63
N ARG A 102 -20.11 16.03 -17.57
CA ARG A 102 -18.93 15.64 -16.78
C ARG A 102 -17.70 15.18 -17.55
N SER A 103 -17.68 15.28 -18.88
CA SER A 103 -16.44 15.03 -19.61
C SER A 103 -15.62 16.32 -19.66
N GLU A 104 -15.01 16.70 -18.53
CA GLU A 104 -13.86 17.60 -18.57
C GLU A 104 -12.87 16.97 -19.57
N THR A 105 -12.54 17.70 -20.63
CA THR A 105 -11.69 17.20 -21.70
C THR A 105 -10.27 17.22 -21.17
N HIS A 106 -9.88 16.19 -20.42
CA HIS A 106 -8.52 16.10 -19.90
C HIS A 106 -7.54 15.97 -21.07
N THR A 107 -6.61 16.92 -21.17
CA THR A 107 -5.50 16.84 -22.11
C THR A 107 -4.68 15.59 -21.80
N LEU A 108 -4.45 14.76 -22.82
CA LEU A 108 -3.61 13.58 -22.69
C LEU A 108 -2.18 13.93 -23.06
N ARG A 109 -1.22 13.21 -22.46
CA ARG A 109 0.21 13.36 -22.81
C ARG A 109 0.49 12.94 -24.25
N SER A 110 -0.27 12.00 -24.78
CA SER A 110 -0.19 11.59 -26.19
C SER A 110 -0.50 12.74 -27.13
N GLU A 111 -1.48 13.59 -26.79
CA GLU A 111 -1.86 14.79 -27.57
C GLU A 111 -0.72 15.83 -27.58
N LEU A 112 0.00 15.98 -26.46
CA LEU A 112 1.18 16.86 -26.41
C LEU A 112 2.34 16.33 -27.25
N ILE A 113 2.56 15.01 -27.23
CA ILE A 113 3.61 14.37 -28.04
C ILE A 113 3.28 14.56 -29.51
N GLU A 114 2.05 14.24 -29.92
CA GLU A 114 1.54 14.41 -31.29
C GLU A 114 1.74 15.84 -31.80
N GLN A 115 1.38 16.85 -30.99
CA GLN A 115 1.58 18.26 -31.34
C GLN A 115 3.05 18.66 -31.52
N CYS A 116 3.98 17.97 -30.85
CA CYS A 116 5.41 18.24 -30.96
C CYS A 116 6.07 17.54 -32.16
N LEU A 117 5.50 16.45 -32.70
CA LEU A 117 6.14 15.66 -33.76
C LEU A 117 6.50 16.48 -35.01
N PRO A 118 5.64 17.37 -35.54
CA PRO A 118 5.98 18.16 -36.74
C PRO A 118 7.10 19.18 -36.49
N ALA A 119 7.21 19.68 -35.25
CA ALA A 119 8.31 20.57 -34.87
C ALA A 119 9.62 19.78 -34.75
N LEU A 120 9.58 18.59 -34.17
CA LEU A 120 10.73 17.69 -34.06
C LEU A 120 11.24 17.26 -35.44
N GLU A 121 10.35 16.92 -36.37
CA GLU A 121 10.74 16.57 -37.75
C GLU A 121 11.53 17.68 -38.45
N ARG A 122 11.17 18.94 -38.18
CA ARG A 122 11.86 20.11 -38.73
C ARG A 122 13.22 20.38 -38.08
N ASP A 123 13.34 20.11 -36.78
CA ASP A 123 14.51 20.50 -35.99
C ASP A 123 15.56 19.37 -35.88
N LEU A 124 15.15 18.11 -36.02
CA LEU A 124 16.03 16.94 -35.98
C LEU A 124 16.38 16.44 -37.39
N GLU A 125 17.60 16.75 -37.83
CA GLU A 125 18.13 16.21 -39.08
C GLU A 125 18.19 14.66 -39.02
N GLY A 126 17.52 14.00 -39.97
CA GLY A 126 17.48 12.54 -40.08
C GLY A 126 16.33 11.86 -39.32
N SER A 127 15.38 12.62 -38.75
CA SER A 127 14.11 12.04 -38.31
C SER A 127 13.15 11.82 -39.48
N VAL A 128 12.26 10.82 -39.34
CA VAL A 128 11.21 10.50 -40.30
C VAL A 128 9.87 10.47 -39.57
N LEU A 129 8.87 11.19 -40.07
CA LEU A 129 7.49 11.13 -39.59
C LEU A 129 6.58 10.55 -40.69
N GLU A 130 6.22 9.28 -40.55
CA GLU A 130 5.33 8.59 -41.49
C GLU A 130 3.88 8.63 -40.97
N HIS A 131 2.95 8.95 -41.87
CA HIS A 131 1.52 8.91 -41.59
C HIS A 131 0.93 7.73 -42.38
N HIS A 132 0.45 6.71 -41.67
CA HIS A 132 -0.08 5.51 -42.30
C HIS A 132 -1.57 5.68 -42.67
N GLU A 133 -2.00 4.93 -43.69
CA GLU A 133 -3.40 4.94 -44.17
C GLU A 133 -4.42 4.47 -43.11
N ASP A 134 -3.96 3.74 -42.09
CA ASP A 134 -4.77 3.31 -40.95
C ASP A 134 -4.98 4.42 -39.89
N GLY A 135 -4.39 5.59 -40.10
CA GLY A 135 -4.48 6.75 -39.21
C GLY A 135 -3.44 6.77 -38.09
N SER A 136 -2.49 5.83 -38.07
CA SER A 136 -1.35 5.84 -37.14
C SER A 136 -0.21 6.72 -37.66
N ASP A 137 0.43 7.45 -36.75
CA ASP A 137 1.64 8.22 -37.06
C ASP A 137 2.84 7.55 -36.41
N VAL A 138 3.92 7.38 -37.15
CA VAL A 138 5.17 6.76 -36.70
C VAL A 138 6.30 7.76 -36.84
N PHE A 139 6.93 8.11 -35.72
CA PHE A 139 8.11 8.96 -35.68
C PHE A 139 9.34 8.11 -35.38
N GLU A 140 10.34 8.17 -36.26
CA GLU A 140 11.62 7.48 -36.10
C GLU A 140 12.78 8.48 -36.13
N TYR A 141 13.77 8.27 -35.25
CA TYR A 141 15.00 9.05 -35.22
C TYR A 141 16.18 8.19 -34.82
N GLY A 142 17.27 8.27 -35.61
CA GLY A 142 18.48 7.49 -35.43
C GLY A 142 18.45 6.13 -36.13
N ASP A 143 19.60 5.45 -36.12
CA ASP A 143 19.74 4.16 -36.81
C ASP A 143 19.31 2.99 -35.91
N CYS A 144 18.40 2.16 -36.41
CA CYS A 144 18.08 0.90 -35.76
C CYS A 144 19.24 -0.09 -35.99
N PHE A 145 20.15 -0.21 -35.02
CA PHE A 145 21.29 -1.14 -35.16
C PHE A 145 20.78 -2.59 -35.33
N GLU A 146 21.01 -3.17 -36.50
CA GLU A 146 20.78 -4.59 -36.74
C GLU A 146 21.66 -5.40 -35.78
N THR A 147 21.04 -6.24 -34.97
CA THR A 147 21.80 -7.10 -34.06
C THR A 147 22.45 -8.19 -34.90
N THR A 148 23.65 -7.94 -35.40
CA THR A 148 24.46 -9.01 -35.99
C THR A 148 24.80 -9.96 -34.84
N ILE A 149 24.14 -11.12 -34.80
CA ILE A 149 24.42 -12.17 -33.83
C ILE A 149 25.88 -12.57 -34.04
N ALA A 150 26.77 -12.06 -33.19
CA ALA A 150 28.19 -12.40 -33.26
C ALA A 150 28.36 -13.91 -33.04
N PRO A 151 29.23 -14.59 -33.81
CA PRO A 151 29.37 -16.04 -33.75
C PRO A 151 29.82 -16.48 -32.35
N LYS A 152 29.16 -17.54 -31.85
CA LYS A 152 29.36 -18.11 -30.51
C LYS A 152 30.85 -18.43 -30.24
N LYS A 153 31.48 -17.68 -29.31
CA LYS A 153 32.77 -18.08 -28.71
C LYS A 153 32.53 -19.11 -27.61
N LYS A 154 33.42 -20.11 -27.51
CA LYS A 154 33.33 -21.23 -26.56
C LYS A 154 33.17 -20.72 -25.10
N PRO A 155 32.33 -21.37 -24.28
CA PRO A 155 32.08 -20.91 -22.91
C PRO A 155 33.32 -21.08 -22.03
N THR A 156 33.67 -20.03 -21.28
CA THR A 156 34.68 -20.06 -20.23
C THR A 156 34.10 -20.69 -18.96
N GLN A 157 34.91 -21.44 -18.20
CA GLN A 157 34.51 -22.11 -16.96
C GLN A 157 34.13 -21.16 -15.81
N ASN A 158 34.46 -19.87 -15.91
CA ASN A 158 34.15 -18.90 -14.88
C ASN A 158 32.69 -18.41 -15.00
N ILE A 159 31.87 -18.75 -14.00
CA ILE A 159 30.43 -18.44 -13.91
C ILE A 159 30.16 -16.93 -13.98
N PHE A 160 31.07 -16.09 -13.48
CA PHE A 160 30.90 -14.63 -13.50
C PHE A 160 31.27 -13.95 -14.84
N LEU A 161 31.82 -14.71 -15.79
CA LEU A 161 32.13 -14.24 -17.15
C LEU A 161 31.20 -14.84 -18.22
N GLN A 162 30.25 -15.69 -17.82
CA GLN A 162 29.23 -16.20 -18.73
C GLN A 162 28.25 -15.08 -19.06
N LYS A 163 28.11 -14.78 -20.36
CA LYS A 163 27.09 -13.85 -20.82
C LYS A 163 25.74 -14.56 -20.87
N GLU A 164 24.71 -13.86 -20.39
CA GLU A 164 23.31 -14.30 -20.40
C GLU A 164 22.91 -14.75 -21.82
N GLN A 165 22.46 -16.00 -21.96
CA GLN A 165 21.87 -16.50 -23.20
C GLN A 165 20.35 -16.45 -23.08
N SER A 166 19.71 -15.73 -24.00
CA SER A 166 18.26 -15.76 -24.13
C SER A 166 17.84 -17.08 -24.74
N GLU A 167 17.28 -17.97 -23.92
CA GLU A 167 16.56 -19.14 -24.40
C GLU A 167 15.13 -18.73 -24.80
N SER A 168 14.71 -19.12 -26.01
CA SER A 168 13.33 -18.93 -26.45
C SER A 168 12.43 -19.94 -25.72
N LEU A 169 11.75 -19.48 -24.65
CA LEU A 169 10.71 -20.27 -24.02
C LEU A 169 9.44 -20.27 -24.87
N THR A 170 9.05 -21.44 -25.36
CA THR A 170 7.73 -21.63 -25.97
C THR A 170 6.68 -21.69 -24.87
N MET A 171 6.05 -20.54 -24.58
CA MET A 171 4.94 -20.47 -23.64
C MET A 171 3.71 -21.21 -24.20
N ARG A 172 3.42 -22.39 -23.67
CA ARG A 172 2.15 -23.09 -23.91
C ARG A 172 1.16 -22.70 -22.83
N SER A 173 0.25 -21.78 -23.15
CA SER A 173 -0.89 -21.48 -22.29
C SER A 173 -1.86 -22.66 -22.30
N HIS A 174 -2.03 -23.29 -21.14
CA HIS A 174 -3.12 -24.23 -20.92
C HIS A 174 -4.33 -23.41 -20.47
N PRO A 175 -5.54 -23.64 -21.01
CA PRO A 175 -6.73 -22.94 -20.54
C PRO A 175 -6.94 -23.27 -19.06
N SER A 176 -6.60 -22.29 -18.22
CA SER A 176 -6.98 -22.29 -16.81
C SER A 176 -8.50 -22.22 -16.78
N GLN A 177 -9.17 -23.26 -16.30
CA GLN A 177 -10.54 -23.11 -15.83
C GLN A 177 -10.48 -22.22 -14.60
N ALA A 178 -10.73 -20.93 -14.80
CA ALA A 178 -10.88 -19.99 -13.71
C ALA A 178 -12.11 -20.40 -12.90
N VAL A 179 -11.88 -21.11 -11.80
CA VAL A 179 -12.92 -21.38 -10.81
C VAL A 179 -12.96 -20.18 -9.90
N PHE A 180 -14.07 -19.44 -9.93
CA PHE A 180 -14.30 -18.36 -8.99
C PHE A 180 -14.17 -18.90 -7.56
N ARG A 181 -13.15 -18.43 -6.85
CA ARG A 181 -13.01 -18.64 -5.42
C ARG A 181 -13.24 -17.31 -4.74
N GLN A 182 -14.42 -17.19 -4.13
CA GLN A 182 -14.77 -16.03 -3.34
C GLN A 182 -13.69 -15.80 -2.27
N SER A 183 -13.15 -14.58 -2.22
CA SER A 183 -12.16 -14.21 -1.20
C SER A 183 -12.78 -14.31 0.20
N ASN A 184 -11.93 -14.52 1.21
CA ASN A 184 -12.38 -14.54 2.60
C ASN A 184 -13.15 -13.26 2.97
N SER A 185 -12.69 -12.09 2.47
CA SER A 185 -13.36 -10.80 2.63
C SER A 185 -14.71 -10.69 1.92
N SER A 186 -14.89 -11.36 0.78
CA SER A 186 -16.19 -11.37 0.09
C SER A 186 -17.16 -12.35 0.75
N LYS A 187 -16.69 -13.50 1.27
CA LYS A 187 -17.50 -14.40 2.11
C LYS A 187 -17.97 -13.70 3.38
N GLU A 188 -17.10 -12.92 4.01
CA GLU A 188 -17.37 -12.10 5.19
C GLU A 188 -18.53 -11.11 4.97
N PHE A 189 -18.62 -10.50 3.79
CA PHE A 189 -19.70 -9.57 3.47
C PHE A 189 -21.05 -10.27 3.19
N THR A 190 -21.03 -11.50 2.64
CA THR A 190 -22.25 -12.20 2.20
C THR A 190 -22.87 -13.15 3.23
N THR A 191 -22.20 -13.45 4.34
CA THR A 191 -22.69 -14.45 5.30
C THR A 191 -23.55 -13.79 6.39
N THR A 192 -24.86 -13.72 6.16
CA THR A 192 -25.91 -13.23 7.10
C THR A 192 -26.41 -14.31 8.07
N ASP A 193 -25.61 -15.33 8.39
CA ASP A 193 -25.97 -16.30 9.44
C ASP A 193 -25.60 -15.73 10.83
N GLU A 194 -26.57 -15.68 11.75
CA GLU A 194 -26.41 -15.17 13.13
C GLU A 194 -25.29 -15.86 13.93
N THR A 195 -24.95 -17.11 13.58
CA THR A 195 -23.84 -17.87 14.18
C THR A 195 -22.48 -17.44 13.63
N GLY A 196 -22.40 -17.10 12.34
CA GLY A 196 -21.22 -16.52 11.71
C GLY A 196 -20.93 -15.12 12.23
N LEU A 197 -21.97 -14.27 12.33
CA LEU A 197 -21.88 -12.92 12.91
C LEU A 197 -21.26 -12.94 14.31
N ARG A 198 -21.67 -13.84 15.20
CA ARG A 198 -21.07 -13.97 16.55
C ARG A 198 -19.61 -14.38 16.49
N GLN A 199 -19.23 -15.36 15.68
CA GLN A 199 -17.83 -15.80 15.58
C GLN A 199 -16.94 -14.71 14.95
N MET A 200 -17.48 -13.94 14.01
CA MET A 200 -16.80 -12.80 13.39
C MET A 200 -16.71 -11.60 14.33
N GLU A 201 -17.73 -11.34 15.15
CA GLU A 201 -17.67 -10.40 16.28
C GLU A 201 -16.55 -10.80 17.24
N TYR A 202 -16.41 -12.10 17.57
CA TYR A 202 -15.31 -12.56 18.45
C TYR A 202 -13.93 -12.34 17.84
N ILE A 203 -13.75 -12.55 16.53
CA ILE A 203 -12.46 -12.34 15.85
C ILE A 203 -12.15 -10.84 15.73
N LYS A 204 -13.13 -10.02 15.32
CA LYS A 204 -12.99 -8.56 15.26
C LYS A 204 -12.72 -7.97 16.64
N ARG A 205 -13.47 -8.41 17.65
CA ARG A 205 -13.26 -8.04 19.06
C ARG A 205 -11.90 -8.53 19.57
N GLY A 206 -11.46 -9.71 19.18
CA GLY A 206 -10.13 -10.24 19.49
C GLY A 206 -9.02 -9.35 18.94
N ASN A 207 -9.13 -8.92 17.68
CA ASN A 207 -8.16 -8.01 17.07
C ASN A 207 -8.15 -6.63 17.72
N ILE A 208 -9.32 -6.08 18.05
CA ILE A 208 -9.44 -4.81 18.78
C ILE A 208 -8.79 -4.92 20.15
N LEU A 209 -9.05 -6.01 20.88
CA LEU A 209 -8.46 -6.23 22.20
C LEU A 209 -6.96 -6.42 22.11
N HIS A 210 -6.48 -7.24 21.19
CA HIS A 210 -5.05 -7.44 20.94
C HIS A 210 -4.36 -6.09 20.65
N HIS A 211 -4.95 -5.28 19.78
CA HIS A 211 -4.46 -3.95 19.49
C HIS A 211 -4.43 -3.05 20.74
N ILE A 212 -5.49 -3.04 21.55
CA ILE A 212 -5.53 -2.29 22.80
C ILE A 212 -4.41 -2.74 23.75
N PHE A 213 -4.28 -4.05 23.99
CA PHE A 213 -3.24 -4.60 24.87
C PHE A 213 -1.82 -4.33 24.35
N SER A 214 -1.62 -4.28 23.03
CA SER A 214 -0.34 -3.91 22.42
C SER A 214 0.06 -2.46 22.70
N GLN A 215 -0.91 -1.57 22.92
CA GLN A 215 -0.66 -0.16 23.22
C GLN A 215 -0.58 0.14 24.73
N ILE A 216 -1.26 -0.65 25.56
CA ILE A 216 -1.28 -0.46 27.02
C ILE A 216 0.11 -0.78 27.59
N ARG A 217 0.76 0.23 28.16
CA ARG A 217 1.95 0.03 29.00
C ARG A 217 1.56 -0.11 30.45
N THR A 218 0.67 0.77 30.92
CA THR A 218 0.17 0.86 32.29
C THR A 218 -1.35 0.97 32.33
N THR A 219 -1.97 0.72 33.50
CA THR A 219 -3.44 0.83 33.66
C THR A 219 -3.99 2.23 33.37
N ASP A 220 -3.15 3.27 33.48
CA ASP A 220 -3.55 4.67 33.27
C ASP A 220 -3.68 5.00 31.77
N ASP A 221 -3.07 4.22 30.89
CA ASP A 221 -3.12 4.42 29.44
C ASP A 221 -4.49 4.08 28.83
N ILE A 222 -5.29 3.26 29.52
CA ILE A 222 -6.56 2.71 29.00
C ILE A 222 -7.50 3.81 28.52
N GLY A 223 -7.73 4.84 29.34
CA GLY A 223 -8.66 5.92 29.01
C GLY A 223 -8.23 6.71 27.77
N ARG A 224 -6.93 6.99 27.65
CA ARG A 224 -6.34 7.70 26.50
C ARG A 224 -6.47 6.87 25.23
N ILE A 225 -6.12 5.58 25.29
CA ILE A 225 -6.16 4.67 24.13
C ILE A 225 -7.60 4.49 23.63
N LEU A 226 -8.57 4.28 24.54
CA LEU A 226 -9.98 4.14 24.16
C LEU A 226 -10.51 5.41 23.49
N THR A 227 -10.17 6.58 24.04
CA THR A 227 -10.56 7.88 23.45
C THR A 227 -9.97 8.04 22.05
N GLN A 228 -8.69 7.72 21.89
CA GLN A 228 -7.99 7.77 20.60
C GLN A 228 -8.66 6.83 19.57
N MET A 229 -8.92 5.57 19.93
CA MET A 229 -9.55 4.60 19.03
C MET A 229 -11.00 4.97 18.66
N THR A 230 -11.72 5.65 19.56
CA THR A 230 -13.04 6.22 19.23
C THR A 230 -12.91 7.39 18.24
N MET A 231 -11.93 8.28 18.43
CA MET A 231 -11.69 9.39 17.50
C MET A 231 -11.23 8.92 16.12
N GLU A 232 -10.43 7.86 16.05
CA GLU A 232 -9.98 7.22 14.80
C GLU A 232 -11.09 6.43 14.09
N GLY A 233 -12.28 6.30 14.71
CA GLY A 233 -13.40 5.56 14.14
C GLY A 233 -13.25 4.04 14.17
N ILE A 234 -12.25 3.51 14.90
CA ILE A 234 -12.03 2.06 15.07
C ILE A 234 -13.10 1.45 15.97
N LEU A 235 -13.51 2.18 17.01
CA LEU A 235 -14.61 1.82 17.89
C LEU A 235 -15.89 2.53 17.43
N TYR A 236 -16.66 1.90 16.54
CA TYR A 236 -17.93 2.44 16.01
C TYR A 236 -19.14 1.55 16.38
N ASP A 237 -20.27 2.20 16.73
CA ASP A 237 -21.65 1.74 17.03
C ASP A 237 -21.91 0.49 17.91
N GLU A 238 -21.16 -0.61 17.79
CA GLU A 238 -21.47 -1.89 18.46
C GLU A 238 -20.71 -2.10 19.79
N VAL A 239 -19.55 -1.45 19.96
CA VAL A 239 -18.72 -1.59 21.17
C VAL A 239 -18.72 -0.30 21.97
N LYS A 240 -19.52 -0.25 23.05
CA LYS A 240 -19.55 0.90 23.95
C LYS A 240 -18.20 1.06 24.67
N PRO A 241 -17.49 2.20 24.54
CA PRO A 241 -16.20 2.41 25.19
C PRO A 241 -16.24 2.18 26.71
N ALA A 242 -17.34 2.55 27.36
CA ALA A 242 -17.52 2.36 28.81
C ALA A 242 -17.57 0.87 29.23
N GLU A 243 -18.20 0.01 28.42
CA GLU A 243 -18.25 -1.43 28.71
C GLU A 243 -16.88 -2.08 28.51
N LEU A 244 -16.18 -1.67 27.45
CA LEU A 244 -14.83 -2.11 27.14
C LEU A 244 -13.84 -1.67 28.23
N GLN A 245 -13.93 -0.43 28.69
CA GLN A 245 -13.13 0.09 29.79
C GLN A 245 -13.33 -0.71 31.08
N ARG A 246 -14.58 -1.00 31.45
CA ARG A 246 -14.89 -1.84 32.62
C ARG A 246 -14.32 -3.25 32.48
N MET A 247 -14.43 -3.85 31.29
CA MET A 247 -13.87 -5.17 31.01
C MET A 247 -12.34 -5.18 31.15
N LEU A 248 -11.65 -4.17 30.61
CA LEU A 248 -10.20 -4.02 30.72
C LEU A 248 -9.75 -3.84 32.17
N HIS A 249 -10.42 -2.98 32.94
CA HIS A 249 -10.12 -2.83 34.37
C HIS A 249 -10.33 -4.12 35.14
N ASN A 250 -11.39 -4.88 34.86
CA ASN A 250 -11.64 -6.17 35.51
C ASN A 250 -10.57 -7.21 35.14
N ALA A 251 -10.15 -7.25 33.87
CA ALA A 251 -9.09 -8.14 33.40
C ALA A 251 -7.75 -7.83 34.09
N LEU A 252 -7.42 -6.53 34.22
CA LEU A 252 -6.20 -6.03 34.84
C LEU A 252 -6.23 -6.05 36.38
N ALA A 253 -7.39 -6.33 37.00
CA ALA A 253 -7.52 -6.40 38.45
C ALA A 253 -6.90 -7.66 39.07
N ASN A 254 -6.63 -8.69 38.26
CA ASN A 254 -5.91 -9.90 38.69
C ASN A 254 -4.51 -9.51 39.20
N GLU A 255 -4.10 -10.01 40.35
CA GLU A 255 -2.83 -9.62 41.00
C GLU A 255 -1.60 -9.84 40.11
N GLN A 256 -1.54 -10.98 39.41
CA GLN A 256 -0.44 -11.31 38.52
C GLN A 256 -0.45 -10.45 37.24
N VAL A 257 -1.63 -10.16 36.69
CA VAL A 257 -1.76 -9.26 35.54
C VAL A 257 -1.38 -7.84 35.95
N ARG A 258 -1.85 -7.36 37.10
CA ARG A 258 -1.52 -6.02 37.61
C ARG A 258 -0.02 -5.82 37.77
N GLU A 259 0.71 -6.87 38.16
CA GLU A 259 2.16 -6.88 38.24
C GLU A 259 2.82 -6.69 36.87
N TRP A 260 2.32 -7.37 35.83
CA TRP A 260 2.79 -7.22 34.43
C TRP A 260 2.57 -5.83 33.82
N PHE A 261 1.58 -5.09 34.32
CA PHE A 261 1.29 -3.71 33.89
C PHE A 261 1.82 -2.66 34.88
N SER A 262 2.68 -3.06 35.81
CA SER A 262 3.35 -2.14 36.73
C SER A 262 4.46 -1.36 36.02
N PRO A 263 4.78 -0.13 36.50
CA PRO A 263 5.82 0.70 35.90
C PRO A 263 7.25 0.20 36.18
N ARG A 264 7.42 -0.89 36.93
CA ARG A 264 8.72 -1.50 37.25
C ARG A 264 9.39 -2.06 35.99
N TRP A 265 8.61 -2.61 35.07
CA TRP A 265 9.11 -3.35 33.93
C TRP A 265 9.56 -2.44 32.79
N LYS A 266 10.68 -2.78 32.15
CA LYS A 266 10.97 -2.33 30.79
C LYS A 266 10.15 -3.17 29.81
N VAL A 267 9.10 -2.58 29.25
CA VAL A 267 8.14 -3.26 28.38
C VAL A 267 8.56 -3.18 26.91
N LEU A 268 8.61 -4.34 26.25
CA LEU A 268 8.83 -4.53 24.82
C LEU A 268 7.58 -5.20 24.23
N ASN A 269 6.54 -4.40 23.95
CA ASN A 269 5.34 -4.89 23.27
C ASN A 269 5.63 -5.16 21.79
N GLU A 270 5.02 -6.18 21.22
CA GLU A 270 4.96 -6.39 19.76
C GLU A 270 6.34 -6.34 19.07
N THR A 271 7.38 -6.83 19.74
CA THR A 271 8.76 -6.73 19.26
C THR A 271 9.12 -7.97 18.45
N THR A 272 9.49 -7.78 17.18
CA THR A 272 9.86 -8.88 16.29
C THR A 272 11.22 -9.47 16.66
N LEU A 273 11.23 -10.76 16.96
CA LEU A 273 12.40 -11.61 17.10
C LEU A 273 12.74 -12.23 15.74
N LEU A 274 14.00 -12.14 15.35
CA LEU A 274 14.53 -12.77 14.15
C LEU A 274 15.29 -14.02 14.57
N VAL A 275 14.86 -15.18 14.07
CA VAL A 275 15.48 -16.47 14.36
C VAL A 275 15.95 -17.06 13.05
N THR A 276 17.27 -17.24 12.92
CA THR A 276 17.84 -17.97 11.80
C THR A 276 17.82 -19.46 12.13
N ASP A 277 17.14 -20.24 11.30
CA ASP A 277 17.18 -21.70 11.38
C ASP A 277 18.58 -22.18 10.95
N PRO A 278 19.32 -22.90 11.82
CA PRO A 278 20.67 -23.36 11.50
C PRO A 278 20.73 -24.33 10.30
N ASP A 279 19.66 -25.08 10.04
CA ASP A 279 19.65 -26.16 9.06
C ASP A 279 19.20 -25.66 7.68
N SER A 280 18.18 -24.78 7.63
CA SER A 280 17.67 -24.23 6.37
C SER A 280 18.31 -22.90 5.96
N CYS A 281 19.05 -22.25 6.86
CA CYS A 281 19.54 -20.87 6.71
C CYS A 281 18.42 -19.83 6.44
N GLU A 282 17.16 -20.18 6.69
CA GLU A 282 16.04 -19.26 6.57
C GLU A 282 15.87 -18.42 7.84
N THR A 283 15.47 -17.16 7.67
CA THR A 283 15.16 -16.26 8.79
C THR A 283 13.66 -16.28 9.05
N VAL A 284 13.26 -16.85 10.18
CA VAL A 284 11.87 -16.90 10.64
C VAL A 284 11.62 -15.71 11.57
N GLN A 285 10.51 -15.01 11.35
CA GLN A 285 10.06 -13.94 12.22
C GLN A 285 9.10 -14.47 13.27
N ARG A 286 9.30 -14.05 14.52
CA ARG A 286 8.51 -14.42 15.68
C ARG A 286 8.18 -13.17 16.47
N ARG A 287 6.92 -12.95 16.85
CA ARG A 287 6.50 -11.72 17.53
C ARG A 287 5.67 -12.06 18.78
N PRO A 288 6.26 -12.06 19.98
CA PRO A 288 5.48 -12.14 21.21
C PRO A 288 4.67 -10.86 21.44
N ASP A 289 3.49 -11.00 22.05
CA ASP A 289 2.60 -9.87 22.33
C ASP A 289 3.23 -8.89 23.34
N ARG A 290 3.75 -9.40 24.46
CA ARG A 290 4.40 -8.59 25.51
C ARG A 290 5.60 -9.28 26.12
N VAL A 291 6.72 -8.57 26.18
CA VAL A 291 7.93 -8.99 26.88
C VAL A 291 8.30 -7.93 27.91
N MET A 292 8.59 -8.36 29.13
CA MET A 292 8.89 -7.50 30.27
C MET A 292 10.25 -7.87 30.82
N VAL A 293 11.12 -6.88 30.99
CA VAL A 293 12.51 -7.07 31.41
C VAL A 293 12.81 -6.18 32.63
N ASP A 294 13.38 -6.77 33.67
CA ASP A 294 13.94 -6.06 34.83
C ASP A 294 15.24 -6.76 35.29
N GLY A 295 16.39 -6.16 34.95
CA GLY A 295 17.69 -6.80 35.17
C GLY A 295 17.81 -8.13 34.41
N ASP A 296 18.02 -9.22 35.16
CA ASP A 296 18.12 -10.58 34.62
C ASP A 296 16.77 -11.32 34.52
N GLU A 297 15.70 -10.73 35.06
CA GLU A 297 14.34 -11.28 35.05
C GLU A 297 13.62 -10.88 33.75
N LEU A 298 13.19 -11.87 32.99
CA LEU A 298 12.42 -11.69 31.76
C LEU A 298 11.12 -12.49 31.82
N VAL A 299 10.01 -11.80 31.55
CA VAL A 299 8.68 -12.42 31.47
C VAL A 299 8.10 -12.18 30.08
N VAL A 300 7.75 -13.26 29.39
CA VAL A 300 7.03 -13.21 28.11
C VAL A 300 5.58 -13.64 28.32
N VAL A 301 4.65 -12.85 27.80
CA VAL A 301 3.21 -13.10 27.92
C VAL A 301 2.58 -13.02 26.54
N ASP A 302 1.76 -14.02 26.22
CA ASP A 302 0.97 -14.07 24.99
C ASP A 302 -0.53 -14.03 25.30
N PHE A 303 -1.27 -13.13 24.65
CA PHE A 303 -2.67 -12.85 24.94
C PHE A 303 -3.57 -13.66 24.00
N LYS A 304 -4.43 -14.51 24.57
CA LYS A 304 -5.38 -15.31 23.80
C LYS A 304 -6.83 -14.92 24.12
N PHE A 305 -7.56 -14.56 23.08
CA PHE A 305 -8.98 -14.19 23.14
C PHE A 305 -9.91 -15.34 22.73
N ALA A 306 -9.33 -16.42 22.19
CA ALA A 306 -10.02 -17.64 21.79
C ALA A 306 -9.94 -18.73 22.88
N LYS A 307 -10.43 -19.93 22.56
CA LYS A 307 -10.35 -21.10 23.43
C LYS A 307 -8.89 -21.54 23.64
N GLN A 308 -8.67 -22.30 24.72
CA GLN A 308 -7.37 -22.87 25.03
C GLN A 308 -6.92 -23.87 23.96
N ASP A 309 -5.66 -23.75 23.56
CA ASP A 309 -4.99 -24.62 22.60
C ASP A 309 -3.58 -24.96 23.13
N GLU A 310 -3.12 -26.18 22.88
CA GLU A 310 -1.76 -26.61 23.24
C GLU A 310 -0.71 -25.90 22.37
N GLU A 311 -1.06 -25.52 21.13
CA GLU A 311 -0.17 -24.74 20.26
C GLU A 311 0.24 -23.40 20.90
N HIS A 312 -0.65 -22.79 21.70
CA HIS A 312 -0.35 -21.55 22.40
C HIS A 312 0.76 -21.73 23.44
N LEU A 313 0.78 -22.86 24.15
CA LEU A 313 1.82 -23.17 25.12
C LEU A 313 3.14 -23.40 24.40
N GLN A 314 3.12 -24.12 23.29
CA GLN A 314 4.33 -24.36 22.50
C GLN A 314 4.92 -23.06 21.94
N GLN A 315 4.08 -22.15 21.45
CA GLN A 315 4.50 -20.84 20.98
C GLN A 315 5.29 -20.06 22.05
N VAL A 316 4.81 -20.06 23.30
CA VAL A 316 5.50 -19.40 24.40
C VAL A 316 6.79 -20.14 24.80
N ARG A 317 6.81 -21.48 24.78
CA ARG A 317 8.06 -22.25 25.00
C ARG A 317 9.13 -21.89 23.98
N ASP A 318 8.76 -21.74 22.72
CA ASP A 318 9.68 -21.34 21.66
C ASP A 318 10.24 -19.94 21.93
N TYR A 319 9.41 -18.98 22.36
CA TYR A 319 9.87 -17.65 22.79
C TYR A 319 10.85 -17.73 23.95
N MET A 320 10.55 -18.52 24.98
CA MET A 320 11.44 -18.70 26.13
C MET A 320 12.81 -19.23 25.70
N GLY A 321 12.83 -20.24 24.81
CA GLY A 321 14.07 -20.78 24.25
C GLY A 321 14.87 -19.76 23.45
N ILE A 322 14.22 -18.86 22.72
CA ILE A 322 14.89 -17.77 22.01
C ILE A 322 15.55 -16.80 23.00
N PHE A 323 14.83 -16.37 24.04
CA PHE A 323 15.39 -15.45 25.05
C PHE A 323 16.54 -16.07 25.85
N GLN A 324 16.47 -17.36 26.15
CA GLN A 324 17.58 -18.09 26.77
C GLN A 324 18.83 -18.08 25.88
N LYS A 325 18.67 -18.30 24.56
CA LYS A 325 19.78 -18.21 23.59
C LYS A 325 20.37 -16.79 23.49
N LEU A 326 19.57 -15.76 23.74
CA LEU A 326 20.02 -14.36 23.80
C LEU A 326 20.77 -14.01 25.09
N GLY A 327 20.85 -14.93 26.07
CA GLY A 327 21.64 -14.78 27.29
C GLY A 327 20.85 -14.45 28.55
N TYR A 328 19.51 -14.43 28.50
CA TYR A 328 18.69 -14.23 29.69
C TYR A 328 18.60 -15.52 30.51
N THR A 329 18.86 -15.43 31.82
CA THR A 329 18.94 -16.59 32.72
C THR A 329 17.62 -16.88 33.44
N GLN A 330 16.82 -15.86 33.75
CA GLN A 330 15.55 -16.00 34.45
C GLN A 330 14.37 -15.67 33.52
N VAL A 331 14.03 -16.61 32.64
CA VAL A 331 12.94 -16.46 31.69
C VAL A 331 11.69 -17.19 32.17
N ARG A 332 10.57 -16.48 32.35
CA ARG A 332 9.24 -17.05 32.64
C ARG A 332 8.26 -16.77 31.49
N GLY A 333 7.43 -17.74 31.16
CA GLY A 333 6.46 -17.64 30.07
C GLY A 333 5.04 -17.88 30.54
N TYR A 334 4.11 -17.05 30.06
CA TYR A 334 2.69 -17.18 30.39
C TYR A 334 1.81 -17.06 29.15
N VAL A 335 0.73 -17.84 29.13
CA VAL A 335 -0.40 -17.61 28.23
C VAL A 335 -1.56 -17.08 29.05
N TRP A 336 -2.09 -15.92 28.66
CA TRP A 336 -3.23 -15.31 29.34
C TRP A 336 -4.49 -15.37 28.46
N TYR A 337 -5.47 -16.13 28.93
CA TYR A 337 -6.80 -16.23 28.31
C TYR A 337 -7.69 -15.13 28.85
N VAL A 338 -7.73 -14.00 28.14
CA VAL A 338 -8.34 -12.74 28.64
C VAL A 338 -9.84 -12.90 28.92
N ALA A 339 -10.56 -13.63 28.05
CA ALA A 339 -12.01 -13.81 28.21
C ALA A 339 -12.41 -14.57 29.49
N THR A 340 -11.61 -15.54 29.91
CA THR A 340 -11.84 -16.34 31.13
C THR A 340 -11.00 -15.86 32.32
N ASN A 341 -10.15 -14.86 32.10
CA ASN A 341 -9.12 -14.39 33.01
C ASN A 341 -8.23 -15.51 33.59
N LYS A 342 -7.99 -16.56 32.80
CA LYS A 342 -7.17 -17.72 33.20
C LYS A 342 -5.74 -17.51 32.72
N ILE A 343 -4.79 -17.67 33.63
CA ILE A 343 -3.36 -17.60 33.36
C ILE A 343 -2.78 -19.01 33.42
N ILE A 344 -1.97 -19.38 32.44
CA ILE A 344 -1.25 -20.64 32.42
C ILE A 344 0.24 -20.32 32.30
N GLU A 345 1.02 -20.78 33.26
CA GLU A 345 2.48 -20.77 33.21
C GLU A 345 2.97 -21.96 32.36
N VAL A 346 4.00 -21.72 31.57
CA VAL A 346 4.43 -22.59 30.46
C VAL A 346 5.67 -23.42 30.78
#